data_AF-A0A920QU01-F1
#
_entry.id   AF-A0A920QU01-F1
#
_cell.length_a   1.000
_cell.length_b   1.000
_cell.length_c   1.000
_cell.angle_alpha   90.00
_cell.angle_beta   90.00
_cell.angle_gamma   90.00
#
_symmetry.space_group_name_H-M   'P 1'
#
loop_
_entity.id
_entity.type
_entity.pdbx_description
1 polymer ?
#
loop_
_entity_poly.entity_id
_entity_poly.type
_entity_poly.pdbx_seq_one_letter_code
_entity_poly.pdbx_strand_id
1 'polypeptide(L)'
;MAQQLEIFRGPTSLLYGGGAVGGIVNTVTNRIPTMAPEGGFDAEFELRNDTVSDGRTGAVTLDGGGDSWAWHVDAARRKTDPYAIPGFAELEPDDDEVPGLLENSDMESDSFAAGASLGRRQQLFRRLYQYV
;
A
#
# COMPACT_ATOMS: atom_id res chain seq x y z
N MET A 1 -2.54 -4.15 1.86
CA MET A 1 -1.71 -2.95 1.64
C MET A 1 -0.41 -3.29 0.91
N ALA A 2 0.29 -2.30 0.37
CA ALA A 2 1.61 -2.48 -0.23
C ALA A 2 2.67 -2.64 0.87
N GLN A 3 3.45 -3.71 0.80
CA GLN A 3 4.58 -3.93 1.72
C GLN A 3 5.89 -3.40 1.14
N GLN A 4 6.03 -3.50 -0.18
CA GLN A 4 7.25 -3.13 -0.87
C GLN A 4 6.93 -2.60 -2.26
N LEU A 5 7.63 -1.55 -2.67
CA LEU A 5 7.59 -0.99 -4.01
C LEU A 5 8.94 -1.27 -4.68
N GLU A 6 8.92 -1.92 -5.83
CA GLU A 6 10.11 -2.24 -6.63
C GLU A 6 10.10 -1.42 -7.90
N ILE A 7 11.23 -0.76 -8.21
CA ILE A 7 11.35 0.12 -9.37
C ILE A 7 12.37 -0.46 -10.34
N PHE A 8 11.92 -0.90 -11.52
CA PHE A 8 12.76 -1.42 -12.59
C PHE A 8 12.95 -0.35 -13.67
N ARG A 9 14.21 -0.06 -14.00
CA ARG A 9 14.59 0.93 -15.02
C ARG A 9 15.48 0.28 -16.07
N GLY A 10 15.30 0.66 -17.33
CA GLY A 10 16.12 0.17 -18.44
C GLY A 10 15.77 -1.26 -18.89
N PRO A 11 16.72 -2.03 -19.46
CA PRO A 11 16.42 -3.29 -20.18
C PRO A 11 15.66 -4.36 -19.39
N THR A 12 15.78 -4.37 -18.05
CA THR A 12 15.06 -5.31 -17.18
C THR A 12 13.54 -5.10 -17.20
N SER A 13 13.07 -3.92 -17.62
CA SER A 13 11.64 -3.64 -17.73
C SER A 13 10.96 -4.44 -18.85
N LEU A 14 11.70 -4.86 -19.88
CA LEU A 14 11.16 -5.68 -20.98
C LEU A 14 10.61 -7.04 -20.54
N LEU A 15 11.07 -7.55 -19.38
CA LEU A 15 10.54 -8.78 -18.80
C LEU A 15 9.04 -8.71 -18.49
N TYR A 16 8.46 -7.51 -18.40
CA TYR A 16 7.05 -7.31 -18.10
C TYR A 16 6.25 -6.69 -19.27
N GLY A 17 6.86 -6.51 -20.46
CA GLY A 17 6.17 -6.14 -21.69
C GLY A 17 6.75 -4.95 -22.45
N GLY A 18 6.46 -4.88 -23.76
CA GLY A 18 7.05 -3.90 -24.70
C GLY A 18 6.67 -2.44 -24.46
N GLY A 19 5.64 -2.16 -23.64
CA GLY A 19 5.23 -0.80 -23.27
C GLY A 19 6.06 -0.15 -22.15
N ALA A 20 7.00 -0.88 -21.55
CA ALA A 20 7.74 -0.45 -20.35
C ALA A 20 8.93 0.49 -20.66
N VAL A 21 8.81 1.34 -21.68
CA VAL A 21 9.88 2.24 -22.17
C VAL A 21 10.35 3.20 -21.06
N GLY A 22 9.45 3.62 -20.17
CA GLY A 22 9.76 4.46 -19.01
C GLY A 22 10.19 3.71 -17.74
N GLY A 23 10.19 2.37 -17.75
CA GLY A 23 10.38 1.53 -16.56
C GLY A 23 9.06 1.00 -15.98
N ILE A 24 9.15 0.25 -14.86
CA ILE A 24 8.02 -0.39 -14.17
C ILE A 24 8.12 -0.14 -12.68
N VAL A 25 6.97 0.07 -12.05
CA VAL A 25 6.80 0.02 -10.60
C VAL A 25 5.96 -1.19 -10.26
N ASN A 26 6.55 -2.16 -9.56
CA ASN A 26 5.85 -3.30 -9.02
C ASN A 26 5.46 -3.03 -7.56
N THR A 27 4.22 -3.35 -7.21
CA THR A 27 3.71 -3.21 -5.84
C THR A 27 3.52 -4.60 -5.26
N VAL A 28 4.38 -4.96 -4.31
CA VAL A 28 4.32 -6.26 -3.62
C VAL A 28 3.41 -6.13 -2.40
N THR A 29 2.50 -7.09 -2.25
CA THR A 29 1.49 -7.14 -1.17
C THR A 29 1.50 -8.52 -0.51
N ASN A 30 0.92 -8.67 0.69
CA ASN A 30 0.73 -10.00 1.33
C ASN A 30 -0.63 -10.64 1.01
N ARG A 31 -1.34 -10.17 -0.02
CA ARG A 31 -2.74 -10.57 -0.25
C ARG A 31 -2.93 -12.08 -0.41
N ILE A 32 -1.92 -12.78 -0.90
CA ILE A 32 -1.86 -14.25 -0.86
C ILE A 32 -0.67 -14.61 0.04
N PRO A 33 -0.91 -14.90 1.33
CA PRO A 33 0.17 -15.18 2.27
C PRO A 33 0.94 -16.43 1.88
N THR A 34 2.26 -16.40 1.99
CA THR A 34 3.10 -17.59 1.70
C THR A 34 3.45 -18.39 2.96
N MET A 35 3.41 -17.74 4.12
CA MET A 35 3.63 -18.33 5.43
C MET A 35 2.83 -17.58 6.51
N ALA A 36 2.60 -18.23 7.64
CA ALA A 36 2.04 -17.58 8.82
C ALA A 36 3.05 -16.59 9.42
N PRO A 37 2.59 -15.49 10.04
CA PRO A 37 3.47 -14.61 10.81
C PRO A 37 4.08 -15.34 12.02
N GLU A 38 5.22 -14.84 12.50
CA GLU A 38 5.84 -15.36 13.71
C GLU A 38 4.88 -15.20 14.91
N GLY A 39 4.69 -16.27 15.70
CA GLY A 39 3.70 -16.27 16.78
C GLY A 39 2.25 -16.52 16.34
N GLY A 40 1.99 -16.68 15.03
CA GLY A 40 0.70 -17.09 14.47
C GLY A 40 -0.32 -15.97 14.25
N PHE A 41 0.00 -14.74 14.66
CA PHE A 41 -0.83 -13.56 14.44
C PHE A 41 0.04 -12.29 14.44
N ASP A 42 -0.27 -11.37 13.53
CA ASP A 42 0.33 -10.04 13.45
C ASP A 42 -0.74 -9.00 13.10
N ALA A 43 -0.57 -7.77 13.59
CA ALA A 43 -1.51 -6.68 13.36
C ALA A 43 -0.81 -5.33 13.28
N GLU A 44 -1.14 -4.57 12.25
CA GLU A 44 -0.63 -3.23 12.01
C GLU A 44 -1.79 -2.24 11.90
N PHE A 45 -1.62 -1.05 12.47
CA PHE A 45 -2.57 0.05 12.37
C PHE A 45 -1.84 1.34 12.04
N GLU A 46 -2.38 2.12 11.11
CA GLU A 46 -1.86 3.44 10.74
C GLU A 46 -2.94 4.50 10.95
N LEU A 47 -2.55 5.64 11.52
CA LEU A 47 -3.33 6.87 11.51
C LEU A 47 -2.43 8.02 11.08
N ARG A 48 -2.87 8.83 10.11
CA ARG A 48 -2.15 10.00 9.60
C ARG A 48 -3.09 11.19 9.51
N ASN A 49 -2.58 12.39 9.84
CA ASN A 49 -3.23 13.66 9.55
C ASN A 49 -2.27 14.58 8.77
N ASP A 50 -2.80 15.32 7.80
CA ASP A 50 -2.05 16.20 6.91
C ASP A 50 -2.65 17.62 6.98
N THR A 51 -1.86 18.65 7.30
CA THR A 51 -2.41 20.00 7.52
C THR A 51 -2.66 20.81 6.25
N VAL A 52 -1.98 20.49 5.15
CA VAL A 52 -2.10 21.25 3.88
C VAL A 52 -3.43 20.96 3.18
N SER A 53 -3.98 19.77 3.42
CA SER A 53 -5.21 19.27 2.79
C SER A 53 -6.29 18.91 3.81
N ASP A 54 -6.11 19.31 5.08
CA ASP A 54 -6.86 18.79 6.24
C ASP A 54 -7.11 17.26 6.20
N GLY A 55 -6.13 16.54 5.66
CA GLY A 55 -6.24 15.16 5.27
C GLY A 55 -6.22 14.23 6.47
N ARG A 56 -7.01 13.15 6.41
CA ARG A 56 -7.05 12.10 7.43
C ARG A 56 -6.93 10.74 6.76
N THR A 57 -6.11 9.86 7.31
CA THR A 57 -5.96 8.49 6.82
C THR A 57 -5.98 7.53 7.99
N GLY A 58 -6.69 6.43 7.81
CA GLY A 58 -6.65 5.28 8.71
C GLY A 58 -6.45 4.00 7.91
N ALA A 59 -5.60 3.12 8.40
CA ALA A 59 -5.39 1.79 7.83
C ALA A 59 -5.25 0.74 8.93
N VAL A 60 -5.64 -0.48 8.59
CA VAL A 60 -5.44 -1.67 9.41
C VAL A 60 -5.03 -2.83 8.52
N THR A 61 -4.08 -3.62 8.99
CA THR A 61 -3.66 -4.88 8.40
C THR A 61 -3.66 -5.94 9.48
N LEU A 62 -4.20 -7.12 9.18
CA LEU A 62 -4.25 -8.26 10.07
C LEU A 62 -3.75 -9.49 9.31
N ASP A 63 -2.80 -10.20 9.91
CA ASP A 63 -2.23 -11.43 9.39
C ASP A 63 -2.33 -12.53 10.44
N GLY A 64 -2.57 -13.76 9.99
CA GLY A 64 -2.65 -14.88 10.92
C GLY A 64 -2.44 -16.21 10.23
N GLY A 65 -2.11 -17.22 11.00
CA GLY A 65 -1.75 -18.51 10.41
C GLY A 65 -1.24 -19.54 11.41
N GLY A 66 -1.04 -20.74 10.89
CA GLY A 66 -0.32 -21.82 11.56
C GLY A 66 0.59 -22.58 10.59
N ASP A 67 1.06 -23.75 11.01
CA ASP A 67 2.07 -24.54 10.27
C ASP A 67 1.78 -24.79 8.78
N SER A 68 0.51 -24.83 8.38
CA SER A 68 0.09 -25.21 7.03
C SER A 68 -0.93 -24.27 6.40
N TRP A 69 -1.27 -23.17 7.06
CA TRP A 69 -2.27 -22.22 6.56
C TRP A 69 -1.95 -20.80 7.02
N ALA A 70 -2.34 -19.82 6.21
CA ALA A 70 -2.22 -18.41 6.56
C ALA A 70 -3.36 -17.61 5.93
N TRP A 71 -3.69 -16.47 6.52
CA TRP A 71 -4.65 -15.50 6.02
C TRP A 71 -4.13 -14.08 6.24
N HIS A 72 -4.66 -13.18 5.43
CA HIS A 72 -4.39 -11.74 5.45
C HIS A 72 -5.69 -10.99 5.20
N VAL A 73 -5.90 -9.89 5.92
CA VAL A 73 -6.99 -8.95 5.70
C VAL A 73 -6.45 -7.53 5.91
N ASP A 74 -6.77 -6.62 5.01
CA ASP A 74 -6.40 -5.23 5.15
C ASP A 74 -7.51 -4.28 4.69
N ALA A 75 -7.54 -3.09 5.30
CA ALA A 75 -8.45 -2.02 4.93
C ALA A 75 -7.77 -0.67 5.14
N ALA A 76 -8.02 0.29 4.27
CA ALA A 76 -7.68 1.69 4.52
C ALA A 76 -8.71 2.64 3.96
N ARG A 77 -8.82 3.79 4.61
CA ARG A 77 -9.59 4.94 4.17
C ARG A 77 -8.74 6.19 4.25
N ARG A 78 -8.77 7.00 3.21
CA ARG A 78 -8.17 8.34 3.16
C ARG A 78 -9.22 9.33 2.67
N LYS A 79 -9.31 10.46 3.37
CA LYS A 79 -10.10 11.62 2.95
C LYS A 79 -9.23 12.87 3.07
N THR A 80 -9.25 13.73 2.06
CA THR A 80 -8.59 15.03 2.07
C THR A 80 -9.55 16.09 1.56
N ASP A 81 -9.43 17.29 2.11
CA ASP A 81 -10.06 18.49 1.61
C ASP A 81 -9.16 19.14 0.54
N PRO A 82 -9.64 20.17 -0.19
CA PRO A 82 -8.84 20.91 -1.16
C PRO A 82 -7.53 21.45 -0.58
N TYR A 83 -6.46 21.46 -1.38
CA TYR A 83 -5.16 21.97 -0.95
C TYR A 83 -5.18 23.48 -0.71
N ALA A 84 -4.53 23.92 0.37
CA ALA A 84 -4.27 25.33 0.61
C ALA A 84 -3.20 25.89 -0.36
N ILE A 85 -3.52 27.00 -1.04
CA ILE A 85 -2.63 27.69 -1.98
C ILE A 85 -2.59 29.21 -1.69
N PRO A 86 -1.53 29.92 -2.08
CA PRO A 86 -1.55 31.38 -2.06
C PRO A 86 -2.38 31.93 -3.23
N GLY A 87 -3.33 32.83 -2.96
CA GLY A 87 -4.10 33.51 -4.00
C GLY A 87 -5.21 32.66 -4.60
N PHE A 88 -5.56 32.92 -5.86
CA PHE A 88 -6.59 32.20 -6.61
C PHE A 88 -5.99 31.01 -7.38
N ALA A 89 -6.81 30.00 -7.64
CA ALA A 89 -6.40 28.86 -8.47
C ALA A 89 -6.32 29.24 -9.95
N GLU A 90 -7.14 30.21 -10.37
CA GLU A 90 -7.22 30.71 -11.74
C GLU A 90 -6.50 32.06 -11.95
N LEU A 91 -6.12 32.34 -13.21
CA LEU A 91 -5.46 33.59 -13.59
C LEU A 91 -6.46 34.76 -13.69
N GLU A 92 -7.70 34.47 -14.04
CA GLU A 92 -8.81 35.41 -14.18
C GLU A 92 -10.00 34.88 -13.36
N PRO A 93 -9.95 34.94 -12.02
CA PRO A 93 -10.95 34.31 -11.17
C PRO A 93 -12.32 34.94 -11.35
N ASP A 94 -13.36 34.12 -11.31
CA ASP A 94 -14.74 34.58 -11.28
C ASP A 94 -15.07 35.26 -9.92
N ASP A 95 -16.14 36.06 -9.90
CA ASP A 95 -16.51 36.85 -8.70
C ASP A 95 -16.85 35.99 -7.47
N ASP A 96 -17.20 34.71 -7.66
CA ASP A 96 -17.53 33.74 -6.60
C ASP A 96 -16.37 32.81 -6.22
N GLU A 97 -15.20 32.96 -6.85
CA GLU A 97 -14.06 32.09 -6.57
C GLU A 97 -13.43 32.39 -5.19
N VAL A 98 -13.14 31.32 -4.45
CA VAL A 98 -12.60 31.42 -3.09
C VAL A 98 -11.07 31.38 -3.14
N PRO A 99 -10.37 32.48 -2.80
CA PRO A 99 -8.92 32.45 -2.75
C PRO A 99 -8.45 31.59 -1.57
N GLY A 100 -7.29 30.95 -1.73
CA GLY A 100 -6.66 30.18 -0.69
C GLY A 100 -6.79 28.66 -0.85
N LEU A 101 -7.59 28.19 -1.81
CA LEU A 101 -7.86 26.76 -2.03
C LEU A 101 -7.70 26.39 -3.51
N LEU A 102 -7.19 25.19 -3.76
CA LEU A 102 -7.17 24.58 -5.08
C LEU A 102 -8.41 23.72 -5.25
N GLU A 103 -9.43 24.21 -5.95
CA GLU A 103 -10.66 23.46 -6.16
C GLU A 103 -10.43 22.14 -6.93
N ASN A 104 -11.32 21.16 -6.73
CA ASN A 104 -11.26 19.83 -7.32
C ASN A 104 -9.96 19.05 -7.00
N SER A 105 -9.24 19.44 -5.93
CA SER A 105 -8.06 18.72 -5.44
C SER A 105 -8.33 17.85 -4.21
N ASP A 106 -9.58 17.80 -3.75
CA ASP A 106 -10.02 16.87 -2.72
C ASP A 106 -9.91 15.42 -3.19
N MET A 107 -9.75 14.50 -2.24
CA MET A 107 -9.58 13.08 -2.53
C MET A 107 -10.27 12.24 -1.47
N GLU A 108 -11.02 11.25 -1.92
CA GLU A 108 -11.53 10.18 -1.09
C GLU A 108 -11.14 8.82 -1.68
N SER A 109 -10.58 7.96 -0.85
CA SER A 109 -10.15 6.62 -1.25
C SER A 109 -10.45 5.62 -0.15
N ASP A 110 -11.14 4.55 -0.53
CA ASP A 110 -11.37 3.37 0.30
C ASP A 110 -10.74 2.16 -0.38
N SER A 111 -10.10 1.30 0.41
CA SER A 111 -9.50 0.06 -0.07
C SER A 111 -9.69 -1.05 0.94
N PHE A 112 -9.89 -2.26 0.42
CA PHE A 112 -10.04 -3.47 1.21
C PHE A 112 -9.46 -4.66 0.44
N ALA A 113 -8.85 -5.58 1.16
CA ALA A 113 -8.46 -6.87 0.61
C ALA A 113 -8.43 -7.97 1.66
N ALA A 114 -8.59 -9.20 1.19
CA ALA A 114 -8.43 -10.38 2.00
C ALA A 114 -7.88 -11.52 1.14
N GLY A 115 -7.21 -12.47 1.78
CA GLY A 115 -6.82 -13.72 1.14
C GLY A 115 -6.29 -14.74 2.13
N ALA A 116 -6.12 -15.97 1.65
CA ALA A 116 -5.66 -17.09 2.46
C ALA A 116 -4.89 -18.09 1.60
N SER A 117 -4.08 -18.91 2.24
CA SER A 117 -3.31 -19.97 1.60
C SER A 117 -3.26 -21.23 2.45
N LEU A 118 -3.01 -22.36 1.78
CA LEU A 118 -2.80 -23.66 2.39
C LEU A 118 -1.53 -24.27 1.79
N GLY A 119 -0.56 -24.60 2.64
CA GLY A 119 0.72 -25.20 2.25
C GLY A 119 0.87 -26.62 2.76
N ARG A 120 1.57 -27.47 2.01
CA ARG A 120 2.07 -28.75 2.54
C ARG A 120 3.47 -28.54 3.11
N ARG A 121 3.66 -28.99 4.34
CA ARG A 121 4.90 -28.94 5.11
C ARG A 121 6.11 -29.39 4.25
N GLN A 122 6.95 -28.46 3.80
CA GLN A 122 8.30 -28.80 3.31
C GLN A 122 9.28 -28.72 4.47
N GLN A 123 9.32 -29.78 5.28
CA GLN A 123 10.48 -30.05 6.12
C GLN A 123 11.62 -30.55 5.22
N LEU A 124 12.36 -29.65 4.59
CA LEU A 124 13.62 -30.00 3.95
C LEU A 124 14.74 -29.12 4.50
N PHE A 125 15.57 -29.77 5.33
CA PHE A 125 16.91 -29.38 5.75
C PHE A 125 17.09 -28.13 6.62
N ARG A 126 16.72 -28.23 7.90
CA ARG A 126 17.44 -27.50 8.96
C ARG A 126 17.87 -28.45 10.07
N ARG A 127 18.84 -29.32 9.77
CA ARG A 127 19.54 -30.11 10.79
C ARG A 127 20.94 -30.49 10.33
N LEU A 128 21.83 -29.52 10.10
CA LEU A 128 23.27 -29.79 9.87
C LEU A 128 24.16 -28.54 10.04
N TYR A 129 23.95 -27.71 11.08
CA TYR A 129 24.92 -26.65 11.45
C TYR A 129 24.92 -26.38 12.97
N GLN A 130 25.00 -27.43 13.79
CA GLN A 130 25.24 -27.29 15.23
C GLN A 130 26.42 -28.15 15.75
N TYR A 131 27.33 -28.58 14.86
CA TYR A 131 28.59 -29.22 15.26
C TYR A 131 29.71 -28.88 14.28
N VAL A 132 30.31 -27.70 14.42
CA VAL A 132 31.76 -27.46 14.31
C VAL A 132 32.10 -26.34 15.29
#